data_AF-A0A1G3BQZ2-F1
#
_entry.id   AF-A0A1G3BQZ2-F1
#
_cell.length_a   1.000
_cell.length_b   1.000
_cell.length_c   1.000
_cell.angle_alpha   90.00
_cell.angle_beta   90.00
_cell.angle_gamma   90.00
#
_symmetry.space_group_name_H-M   'P 1'
#
loop_
_entity.id
_entity.type
_entity.pdbx_description
1 polymer ?
#
loop_
_entity_poly.entity_id
_entity_poly.type
_entity_poly.pdbx_seq_one_letter_code
_entity_poly.pdbx_strand_id
1 'polypeptide(L)'
;MVGHIRKILVLVANVLFNHNFVFRIVGVMNRRWNFLSSVFVAYPATKDYTSAYIYQRNWHVMKWTPWVCGIFWQESKWGLALGITSTEEDFCFPENTGNLQTPAARVEHVRQLIGASQKRFAGILPGILLKKRLIRETIETDITVDSILKAEKNVRNTEGYDENTPLIILGGNGFVGRRLIKKLNGREVYCVDSTNGKTNVESWPFHLKESNVIMINISRNHALAYYTNLFWPGLVLLNEVYPEPGEDELKHFPIYIVPYLPTDEFPGGKSNPQFKDKLHIAQELFDKSLA
;
A
#
# COMPACT_ATOMS: atom_id res chain seq x y z
N MET A 1 18.84 -13.80 -17.07
CA MET A 1 19.93 -12.78 -17.01
C MET A 1 19.50 -11.52 -16.25
N VAL A 2 18.36 -10.89 -16.62
CA VAL A 2 17.82 -9.66 -16.00
C VAL A 2 17.64 -9.76 -14.47
N GLY A 3 17.13 -10.88 -13.96
CA GLY A 3 16.95 -11.07 -12.51
C GLY A 3 18.24 -11.10 -11.69
N HIS A 4 19.37 -11.54 -12.27
CA HIS A 4 20.66 -11.52 -11.58
C HIS A 4 21.26 -10.12 -11.52
N ILE A 5 21.10 -9.35 -12.60
CA ILE A 5 21.54 -7.95 -12.66
C ILE A 5 20.83 -7.14 -11.57
N ARG A 6 19.49 -7.27 -11.45
CA ARG A 6 18.70 -6.61 -10.40
C ARG A 6 19.21 -6.94 -8.99
N LYS A 7 19.46 -8.23 -8.69
CA LYS A 7 19.99 -8.66 -7.40
C LYS A 7 21.37 -8.08 -7.08
N ILE A 8 22.25 -8.04 -8.08
CA ILE A 8 23.59 -7.46 -7.95
C ILE A 8 23.48 -5.96 -7.71
N LEU A 9 22.63 -5.26 -8.46
CA LEU A 9 22.41 -3.82 -8.28
C LEU A 9 21.93 -3.47 -6.88
N VAL A 10 20.97 -4.20 -6.32
CA VAL A 10 20.53 -3.95 -4.93
C VAL A 10 21.65 -4.22 -3.94
N LEU A 11 22.45 -5.27 -4.15
CA LEU A 11 23.58 -5.58 -3.27
C LEU A 11 24.65 -4.48 -3.35
N VAL A 12 25.03 -4.05 -4.55
CA VAL A 12 25.99 -2.97 -4.78
C VAL A 12 25.47 -1.65 -4.20
N ALA A 13 24.21 -1.30 -4.49
CA ALA A 13 23.59 -0.09 -3.97
C ALA A 13 23.61 -0.08 -2.44
N ASN A 14 23.35 -1.22 -1.82
CA ASN A 14 23.38 -1.32 -0.37
C ASN A 14 24.80 -1.22 0.21
N VAL A 15 25.79 -1.88 -0.42
CA VAL A 15 27.20 -1.80 0.00
C VAL A 15 27.77 -0.39 -0.16
N LEU A 16 27.36 0.35 -1.20
CA LEU A 16 27.87 1.69 -1.48
C LEU A 16 27.10 2.79 -0.74
N PHE A 17 25.77 2.70 -0.69
CA PHE A 17 24.93 3.82 -0.28
C PHE A 17 24.24 3.64 1.08
N ASN A 18 24.13 2.44 1.65
CA ASN A 18 23.47 2.24 2.94
C ASN A 18 24.36 2.52 4.16
N HIS A 19 25.06 3.66 4.13
CA HIS A 19 25.95 4.12 5.21
C HIS A 19 25.50 5.47 5.75
N ASN A 20 25.60 5.64 7.06
CA ASN A 20 25.21 6.90 7.72
C ASN A 20 25.95 8.11 7.15
N PHE A 21 27.24 7.94 6.82
CA PHE A 21 28.04 9.00 6.23
C PHE A 21 27.50 9.45 4.85
N VAL A 22 27.12 8.49 4.01
CA VAL A 22 26.55 8.78 2.68
C VAL A 22 25.22 9.52 2.83
N PHE A 23 24.33 9.05 3.72
CA PHE A 23 23.07 9.74 3.98
C PHE A 23 23.26 11.16 4.53
N ARG A 24 24.30 11.39 5.36
CA ARG A 24 24.64 12.74 5.83
C ARG A 24 25.07 13.67 4.70
N ILE A 25 25.91 13.19 3.78
CA ILE A 25 26.31 13.97 2.59
C ILE A 25 25.08 14.33 1.77
N VAL A 26 24.23 13.34 1.46
CA VAL A 26 22.97 13.55 0.74
C VAL A 26 22.10 14.58 1.47
N GLY A 27 22.03 14.52 2.81
CA GLY A 27 21.27 15.49 3.61
C GLY A 27 21.83 16.90 3.61
N VAL A 28 23.14 17.08 3.53
CA VAL A 28 23.76 18.40 3.34
C VAL A 28 23.35 18.99 1.98
N MET A 29 23.44 18.19 0.92
CA MET A 29 23.00 18.58 -0.43
C MET A 29 21.49 18.87 -0.45
N ASN A 30 20.69 18.03 0.19
CA ASN A 30 19.24 18.17 0.21
C ASN A 30 18.78 19.41 0.97
N ARG A 31 19.48 19.83 2.04
CA ARG A 31 19.18 21.10 2.70
C ARG A 31 19.39 22.32 1.79
N ARG A 32 20.29 22.23 0.80
CA ARG A 32 20.57 23.33 -0.12
C ARG A 32 19.59 23.39 -1.30
N TRP A 33 19.12 22.24 -1.78
CA TRP A 33 18.34 22.13 -3.02
C TRP A 33 16.93 21.55 -2.85
N ASN A 34 16.59 21.01 -1.67
CA ASN A 34 15.28 20.45 -1.32
C ASN A 34 14.74 19.45 -2.37
N PHE A 35 15.62 18.62 -2.91
CA PHE A 35 15.33 17.70 -4.02
C PHE A 35 14.76 16.36 -3.55
N LEU A 36 14.97 15.97 -2.29
CA LEU A 36 14.54 14.69 -1.73
C LEU A 36 13.54 14.92 -0.59
N SER A 37 12.29 14.50 -0.80
CA SER A 37 11.19 14.80 0.13
C SER A 37 10.80 13.65 1.04
N SER A 38 11.04 12.40 0.61
CA SER A 38 10.46 11.21 1.24
C SER A 38 11.42 10.02 1.33
N VAL A 39 11.19 9.20 2.36
CA VAL A 39 11.74 7.84 2.48
C VAL A 39 10.58 6.85 2.48
N PHE A 40 10.60 5.88 1.59
CA PHE A 40 9.58 4.84 1.48
C PHE A 40 10.17 3.47 1.80
N VAL A 41 9.41 2.64 2.53
CA VAL A 41 9.80 1.27 2.85
C VAL A 41 8.82 0.29 2.23
N ALA A 42 9.34 -0.56 1.35
CA ALA A 42 8.62 -1.66 0.74
C ALA A 42 8.95 -2.99 1.42
N TYR A 43 7.98 -3.90 1.43
CA TYR A 43 8.15 -5.28 1.85
C TYR A 43 7.45 -6.21 0.84
N PRO A 44 7.94 -7.45 0.67
CA PRO A 44 7.37 -8.40 -0.29
C PRO A 44 6.03 -8.95 0.19
N ALA A 45 5.05 -9.05 -0.72
CA ALA A 45 3.78 -9.71 -0.43
C ALA A 45 3.95 -11.23 -0.21
N THR A 46 4.89 -11.85 -0.92
CA THR A 46 5.19 -13.29 -0.82
C THR A 46 6.71 -13.56 -0.82
N LYS A 47 7.12 -14.73 -0.32
CA LYS A 47 8.54 -15.13 -0.34
C LYS A 47 9.11 -15.25 -1.76
N ASP A 48 8.27 -15.60 -2.74
CA ASP A 48 8.67 -15.71 -4.14
C ASP A 48 9.07 -14.34 -4.71
N TYR A 49 8.35 -13.27 -4.31
CA TYR A 49 8.73 -11.89 -4.66
C TYR A 49 10.12 -11.53 -4.11
N THR A 50 10.43 -11.91 -2.87
CA THR A 50 11.76 -11.69 -2.28
C THR A 50 12.86 -12.34 -3.13
N SER A 51 12.58 -13.53 -3.67
CA SER A 51 13.54 -14.29 -4.48
C SER A 51 13.85 -13.65 -5.83
N ALA A 52 12.98 -12.78 -6.34
CA ALA A 52 13.21 -12.05 -7.58
C ALA A 52 14.24 -10.92 -7.39
N TYR A 53 14.31 -10.31 -6.20
CA TYR A 53 15.11 -9.10 -5.96
C TYR A 53 16.34 -9.34 -5.09
N ILE A 54 16.38 -10.39 -4.27
CA ILE A 54 17.48 -10.62 -3.30
C ILE A 54 17.90 -12.09 -3.30
N TYR A 55 19.22 -12.34 -3.21
CA TYR A 55 19.76 -13.69 -2.99
C TYR A 55 19.35 -14.25 -1.63
N GLN A 56 18.93 -15.52 -1.58
CA GLN A 56 18.49 -16.19 -0.34
C GLN A 56 19.46 -16.03 0.83
N ARG A 57 20.78 -16.10 0.57
CA ARG A 57 21.81 -15.90 1.60
C ARG A 57 21.70 -14.56 2.33
N ASN A 58 21.13 -13.52 1.70
CA ASN A 58 21.03 -12.17 2.26
C ASN A 58 19.66 -11.90 2.91
N TRP A 59 18.71 -12.84 2.83
CA TRP A 59 17.35 -12.62 3.31
C TRP A 59 17.29 -12.35 4.81
N HIS A 60 18.02 -13.12 5.61
CA HIS A 60 18.03 -12.95 7.07
C HIS A 60 18.55 -11.58 7.49
N VAL A 61 19.55 -11.04 6.78
CA VAL A 61 20.12 -9.71 7.07
C VAL A 61 19.11 -8.61 6.76
N MET A 62 18.47 -8.68 5.59
CA MET A 62 17.52 -7.67 5.11
C MET A 62 16.12 -7.83 5.72
N LYS A 63 15.88 -8.88 6.52
CA LYS A 63 14.58 -9.13 7.16
C LYS A 63 14.14 -7.96 8.03
N TRP A 64 15.02 -7.49 8.90
CA TRP A 64 14.74 -6.39 9.83
C TRP A 64 15.63 -5.17 9.59
N THR A 65 16.46 -5.22 8.56
CA THR A 65 17.38 -4.13 8.19
C THR A 65 16.98 -3.58 6.83
N PRO A 66 16.41 -2.37 6.77
CA PRO A 66 16.08 -1.71 5.51
C PRO A 66 17.33 -1.50 4.64
N TRP A 67 17.27 -1.99 3.41
CA TRP A 67 18.32 -1.84 2.40
C TRP A 67 17.93 -0.81 1.36
N VAL A 68 18.90 -0.09 0.81
CA VAL A 68 18.63 0.82 -0.31
C VAL A 68 18.29 0.01 -1.54
N CYS A 69 17.07 0.20 -2.05
CA CYS A 69 16.59 -0.47 -3.25
C CYS A 69 16.56 0.46 -4.46
N GLY A 70 16.44 1.78 -4.26
CA GLY A 70 16.49 2.72 -5.37
C GLY A 70 16.04 4.12 -4.98
N ILE A 71 15.79 4.93 -5.99
CA ILE A 71 15.15 6.25 -5.88
C ILE A 71 13.91 6.27 -6.77
N PHE A 72 12.95 7.11 -6.42
CA PHE A 72 11.72 7.29 -7.20
C PHE A 72 11.37 8.77 -7.28
N TRP A 73 10.58 9.16 -8.28
CA TRP A 73 10.11 10.53 -8.46
C TRP A 73 8.62 10.62 -8.13
N GLN A 74 8.25 11.55 -7.25
CA GLN A 74 6.86 11.81 -6.85
C GLN A 74 6.67 13.29 -6.55
N GLU A 75 5.58 13.90 -7.05
CA GLU A 75 5.19 15.30 -6.76
C GLU A 75 6.34 16.30 -6.98
N SER A 76 7.05 16.16 -8.11
CA SER A 76 8.20 17.00 -8.48
C SER A 76 9.43 16.88 -7.57
N LYS A 77 9.53 15.82 -6.75
CA LYS A 77 10.69 15.57 -5.87
C LYS A 77 11.09 14.10 -5.89
N TRP A 78 12.36 13.85 -5.57
CA TRP A 78 12.88 12.50 -5.39
C TRP A 78 12.49 11.92 -4.03
N GLY A 79 12.36 10.60 -3.98
CA GLY A 79 12.20 9.81 -2.78
C GLY A 79 13.21 8.66 -2.76
N LEU A 80 13.61 8.26 -1.55
CA LEU A 80 14.49 7.11 -1.33
C LEU A 80 13.66 5.86 -1.06
N ALA A 81 13.83 4.82 -1.87
CA ALA A 81 13.19 3.53 -1.68
C ALA A 81 14.11 2.60 -0.87
N LEU A 82 13.58 2.12 0.25
CA LEU A 82 14.18 1.08 1.08
C LEU A 82 13.34 -0.19 1.01
N GLY A 83 13.99 -1.35 1.09
CA GLY A 83 13.32 -2.65 1.11
C GLY A 83 13.69 -3.46 2.36
N ILE A 84 12.74 -4.26 2.83
CA ILE A 84 12.98 -5.35 3.80
C ILE A 84 12.44 -6.66 3.20
N THR A 85 12.90 -7.80 3.71
CA THR A 85 12.44 -9.12 3.23
C THR A 85 11.34 -9.75 4.10
N SER A 86 10.99 -9.12 5.24
CA SER A 86 9.87 -9.55 6.07
C SER A 86 8.54 -9.48 5.34
N THR A 87 7.66 -10.44 5.58
CA THR A 87 6.30 -10.49 5.00
C THR A 87 5.24 -10.04 6.01
N GLU A 88 3.96 -10.00 5.58
CA GLU A 88 2.84 -9.71 6.48
C GLU A 88 2.76 -10.68 7.67
N GLU A 89 3.06 -11.96 7.43
CA GLU A 89 3.13 -12.99 8.46
C GLU A 89 4.15 -12.63 9.54
N ASP A 90 5.35 -12.21 9.12
CA ASP A 90 6.44 -11.85 10.02
C ASP A 90 6.05 -10.72 10.98
N PHE A 91 5.23 -9.77 10.52
CA PHE A 91 4.77 -8.64 11.34
C PHE A 91 3.65 -9.02 12.33
N CYS A 92 2.92 -10.09 12.03
CA CYS A 92 1.80 -10.55 12.85
C CYS A 92 2.23 -11.51 13.96
N PHE A 93 3.36 -12.22 13.81
CA PHE A 93 3.85 -13.12 14.84
C PHE A 93 4.27 -12.37 16.12
N PRO A 94 3.74 -12.71 17.30
CA PRO A 94 4.05 -12.04 18.56
C PRO A 94 5.56 -11.98 18.86
N GLU A 95 6.27 -13.06 18.55
CA GLU A 95 7.71 -13.25 18.77
C GLU A 95 8.57 -12.20 18.04
N ASN A 96 8.11 -11.72 16.88
CA ASN A 96 8.83 -10.73 16.07
C ASN A 96 8.55 -9.28 16.49
N THR A 97 7.75 -9.06 17.52
CA THR A 97 7.36 -7.71 17.95
C THR A 97 8.58 -6.84 18.30
N GLY A 98 9.59 -7.41 18.97
CA GLY A 98 10.82 -6.68 19.30
C GLY A 98 11.60 -6.27 18.04
N ASN A 99 11.58 -7.10 17.00
CA ASN A 99 12.33 -6.86 15.77
C ASN A 99 11.78 -5.69 14.95
N LEU A 100 10.50 -5.34 15.10
CA LEU A 100 9.86 -4.21 14.40
C LEU A 100 10.41 -2.84 14.81
N GLN A 101 11.04 -2.73 15.98
CA GLN A 101 11.69 -1.50 16.42
C GLN A 101 12.87 -1.13 15.51
N THR A 102 13.66 -2.12 15.10
CA THR A 102 14.86 -1.93 14.28
C THR A 102 14.57 -1.25 12.94
N PRO A 103 13.67 -1.75 12.06
CA PRO A 103 13.39 -1.11 10.79
C PRO A 103 12.73 0.26 10.98
N ALA A 104 11.81 0.41 11.96
CA ALA A 104 11.15 1.70 12.21
C ALA A 104 12.14 2.78 12.65
N ALA A 105 13.05 2.45 13.57
CA ALA A 105 14.10 3.35 14.05
C ALA A 105 15.11 3.66 12.94
N ARG A 106 15.51 2.66 12.16
CA ARG A 106 16.45 2.84 11.03
C ARG A 106 15.88 3.80 10.00
N VAL A 107 14.62 3.66 9.63
CA VAL A 107 13.97 4.50 8.61
C VAL A 107 13.82 5.94 9.09
N GLU A 108 13.46 6.14 10.35
CA GLU A 108 13.42 7.48 10.94
C GLU A 108 14.82 8.11 10.98
N HIS A 109 15.83 7.34 11.35
CA HIS A 109 17.21 7.81 11.34
C HIS A 109 17.66 8.22 9.94
N VAL A 110 17.42 7.38 8.93
CA VAL A 110 17.75 7.71 7.52
C VAL A 110 17.01 8.97 7.07
N ARG A 111 15.71 9.09 7.36
CA ARG A 111 14.91 10.29 7.05
C ARG A 111 15.54 11.55 7.64
N GLN A 112 15.95 11.52 8.90
CA GLN A 112 16.62 12.64 9.57
C GLN A 112 17.97 12.96 8.94
N LEU A 113 18.78 11.94 8.63
CA LEU A 113 20.10 12.13 8.03
C LEU A 113 20.02 12.79 6.66
N ILE A 114 19.08 12.36 5.81
CA ILE A 114 18.90 12.92 4.47
C ILE A 114 18.06 14.21 4.46
N GLY A 115 17.50 14.61 5.60
CA GLY A 115 16.64 15.80 5.72
C GLY A 115 15.30 15.67 4.98
N ALA A 116 14.78 14.46 4.82
CA ALA A 116 13.48 14.24 4.17
C ALA A 116 12.33 14.67 5.08
N SER A 117 11.31 15.33 4.51
CA SER A 117 10.12 15.77 5.24
C SER A 117 9.20 14.63 5.69
N GLN A 118 9.18 13.52 4.94
CA GLN A 118 8.22 12.44 5.13
C GLN A 118 8.90 11.07 5.19
N LYS A 119 8.26 10.13 5.89
CA LYS A 119 8.51 8.69 5.77
C LYS A 119 7.20 7.97 5.51
N ARG A 120 7.24 6.92 4.70
CA ARG A 120 6.08 6.14 4.27
C ARG A 120 6.41 4.65 4.36
N PHE A 121 5.41 3.83 4.65
CA PHE A 121 5.56 2.37 4.76
C PHE A 121 4.48 1.70 3.92
N ALA A 122 4.85 0.71 3.12
CA ALA A 122 3.90 -0.03 2.31
C ALA A 122 2.86 -0.78 3.16
N GLY A 123 1.69 -1.04 2.58
CA GLY A 123 0.72 -2.04 3.04
C GLY A 123 0.26 -1.89 4.49
N ILE A 124 0.24 -3.00 5.24
CA ILE A 124 -0.28 -3.04 6.62
C ILE A 124 0.71 -2.53 7.68
N LEU A 125 1.98 -2.35 7.28
CA LEU A 125 3.08 -2.03 8.19
C LEU A 125 2.87 -0.71 8.98
N PRO A 126 2.41 0.42 8.40
CA PRO A 126 2.14 1.62 9.17
C PRO A 126 1.13 1.39 10.30
N GLY A 127 0.06 0.62 10.03
CA GLY A 127 -0.96 0.29 11.02
C GLY A 127 -0.42 -0.55 12.17
N ILE A 128 0.45 -1.51 11.87
CA ILE A 128 1.11 -2.36 12.88
C ILE A 128 2.07 -1.51 13.74
N LEU A 129 2.89 -0.67 13.12
CA LEU A 129 3.84 0.19 13.82
C LEU A 129 3.12 1.19 14.73
N LEU A 130 2.00 1.77 14.30
CA LEU A 130 1.22 2.68 15.13
C LEU A 130 0.57 1.94 16.32
N LYS A 131 -0.05 0.77 16.08
CA LYS A 131 -0.66 -0.04 17.16
C LYS A 131 0.36 -0.38 18.25
N LYS A 132 1.62 -0.60 17.86
CA LYS A 132 2.74 -0.89 18.77
C LYS A 132 3.44 0.37 19.30
N ARG A 133 2.92 1.58 19.00
CA ARG A 133 3.48 2.89 19.41
C ARG A 133 4.93 3.11 18.97
N LEU A 134 5.34 2.48 17.87
CA LEU A 134 6.68 2.61 17.30
C LEU A 134 6.80 3.83 16.38
N ILE A 135 5.67 4.34 15.90
CA ILE A 135 5.54 5.61 15.19
C ILE A 135 4.40 6.42 15.82
N ARG A 136 4.37 7.74 15.59
CA ARG A 136 3.36 8.64 16.15
C ARG A 136 2.25 9.00 15.15
N GLU A 137 2.59 9.19 13.88
CA GLU A 137 1.66 9.63 12.83
C GLU A 137 2.02 9.05 11.46
N THR A 138 1.02 8.92 10.60
CA THR A 138 1.14 8.48 9.21
C THR A 138 0.29 9.38 8.32
N ILE A 139 0.91 10.42 7.76
CA ILE A 139 0.26 11.37 6.82
C ILE A 139 -0.44 10.61 5.66
N GLU A 140 0.15 9.49 5.26
CA GLU A 140 -0.32 8.60 4.19
C GLU A 140 -1.77 8.14 4.35
N THR A 141 -2.23 7.90 5.58
CA THR A 141 -3.56 7.30 5.79
C THR A 141 -4.68 8.26 5.45
N ASP A 142 -4.51 9.56 5.69
CA ASP A 142 -5.53 10.54 5.37
C ASP A 142 -5.62 10.76 3.85
N ILE A 143 -4.49 10.71 3.14
CA ILE A 143 -4.43 10.76 1.67
C ILE A 143 -5.12 9.53 1.04
N THR A 144 -4.86 8.33 1.55
CA THR A 144 -5.52 7.10 1.09
C THR A 144 -7.02 7.19 1.31
N VAL A 145 -7.47 7.64 2.50
CA VAL A 145 -8.89 7.83 2.80
C VAL A 145 -9.54 8.83 1.84
N ASP A 146 -8.89 9.96 1.57
CA ASP A 146 -9.42 10.96 0.64
C ASP A 146 -9.51 10.45 -0.80
N SER A 147 -8.54 9.63 -1.22
CA SER A 147 -8.55 9.00 -2.54
C SER A 147 -9.69 7.99 -2.67
N ILE A 148 -9.92 7.17 -1.64
CA ILE A 148 -11.06 6.24 -1.59
C ILE A 148 -12.40 7.00 -1.65
N LEU A 149 -12.55 8.07 -0.88
CA LEU A 149 -13.79 8.88 -0.88
C LEU A 149 -14.05 9.53 -2.25
N LYS A 150 -13.00 10.03 -2.91
CA LYS A 150 -13.13 10.55 -4.28
C LYS A 150 -13.55 9.46 -5.25
N ALA A 151 -12.95 8.27 -5.14
CA ALA A 151 -13.28 7.15 -6.00
C ALA A 151 -14.72 6.64 -5.75
N GLU A 152 -15.16 6.49 -4.49
CA GLU A 152 -16.55 6.16 -4.14
C GLU A 152 -17.52 7.16 -4.78
N LYS A 153 -17.26 8.47 -4.62
CA LYS A 153 -18.11 9.51 -5.21
C LYS A 153 -18.19 9.40 -6.73
N ASN A 154 -17.07 9.11 -7.39
CA ASN A 154 -17.02 8.95 -8.84
C ASN A 154 -17.80 7.71 -9.30
N VAL A 155 -17.65 6.58 -8.60
CA VAL A 155 -18.41 5.35 -8.87
C VAL A 155 -19.89 5.60 -8.70
N ARG A 156 -20.29 6.16 -7.56
CA ARG A 156 -21.67 6.49 -7.25
C ARG A 156 -22.31 7.38 -8.33
N ASN A 157 -21.60 8.42 -8.78
CA ASN A 157 -22.08 9.29 -9.86
C ASN A 157 -22.17 8.58 -11.21
N THR A 158 -21.20 7.72 -11.54
CA THR A 158 -21.15 6.99 -12.82
C THR A 158 -22.27 5.97 -12.92
N GLU A 159 -22.55 5.26 -11.83
CA GLU A 159 -23.61 4.25 -11.74
C GLU A 159 -25.00 4.87 -11.47
N GLY A 160 -25.09 6.19 -11.29
CA GLY A 160 -26.36 6.88 -11.02
C GLY A 160 -26.95 6.59 -9.64
N TYR A 161 -26.12 6.20 -8.68
CA TYR A 161 -26.51 5.86 -7.32
C TYR A 161 -26.73 7.12 -6.45
N ASP A 162 -27.68 7.03 -5.51
CA ASP A 162 -28.02 8.13 -4.61
C ASP A 162 -26.98 8.35 -3.50
N GLU A 163 -27.01 9.51 -2.82
CA GLU A 163 -26.08 9.81 -1.71
C GLU A 163 -26.27 8.91 -0.49
N ASN A 164 -27.41 8.24 -0.34
CA ASN A 164 -27.71 7.37 0.78
C ASN A 164 -27.36 5.90 0.50
N THR A 165 -26.81 5.61 -0.68
CA THR A 165 -26.49 4.25 -1.11
C THR A 165 -25.60 3.60 -0.04
N PRO A 166 -26.01 2.44 0.49
CA PRO A 166 -25.29 1.77 1.56
C PRO A 166 -23.87 1.41 1.15
N LEU A 167 -22.95 1.50 2.11
CA LEU A 167 -21.55 1.14 1.92
C LEU A 167 -21.21 -0.10 2.74
N ILE A 168 -20.54 -1.07 2.13
CA ILE A 168 -19.91 -2.19 2.83
C ILE A 168 -18.40 -1.94 2.85
N ILE A 169 -17.79 -1.90 4.03
CA ILE A 169 -16.34 -1.70 4.17
C ILE A 169 -15.71 -3.01 4.63
N LEU A 170 -15.04 -3.70 3.71
CA LEU A 170 -14.22 -4.86 4.02
C LEU A 170 -12.85 -4.39 4.53
N GLY A 171 -12.52 -4.70 5.78
CA GLY A 171 -11.37 -4.11 6.47
C GLY A 171 -11.72 -2.89 7.34
N GLY A 172 -13.00 -2.72 7.70
CA GLY A 172 -13.51 -1.55 8.44
C GLY A 172 -12.83 -1.34 9.80
N ASN A 173 -12.52 -2.41 10.53
CA ASN A 173 -11.78 -2.33 11.80
C ASN A 173 -10.27 -2.07 11.64
N GLY A 174 -9.80 -2.04 10.39
CA GLY A 174 -8.43 -1.80 10.01
C GLY A 174 -7.93 -0.37 10.27
N PHE A 175 -6.69 -0.13 9.84
CA PHE A 175 -6.03 1.15 10.06
C PHE A 175 -6.62 2.28 9.20
N VAL A 176 -6.81 2.01 7.91
CA VAL A 176 -7.48 2.90 6.95
C VAL A 176 -8.99 2.93 7.25
N GLY A 177 -9.61 1.76 7.45
CA GLY A 177 -11.06 1.63 7.63
C GLY A 177 -11.64 2.48 8.75
N ARG A 178 -11.02 2.46 9.94
CA ARG A 178 -11.50 3.28 11.07
C ARG A 178 -11.49 4.78 10.80
N ARG A 179 -10.61 5.27 9.92
CA ARG A 179 -10.58 6.68 9.52
C ARG A 179 -11.60 6.98 8.42
N LEU A 180 -11.74 6.06 7.47
CA LEU A 180 -12.76 6.15 6.43
C LEU A 180 -14.16 6.23 7.03
N ILE A 181 -14.49 5.33 7.96
CA ILE A 181 -15.78 5.32 8.68
C ILE A 181 -16.04 6.64 9.40
N LYS A 182 -15.03 7.22 10.05
CA LYS A 182 -15.15 8.53 10.70
C LYS A 182 -15.51 9.65 9.72
N LYS A 183 -14.94 9.63 8.50
CA LYS A 183 -15.27 10.62 7.46
C LYS A 183 -16.62 10.35 6.78
N LEU A 184 -17.13 9.12 6.83
CA LEU A 184 -18.45 8.72 6.34
C LEU A 184 -19.56 8.90 7.38
N ASN A 185 -19.34 9.66 8.45
CA ASN A 185 -20.33 9.87 9.50
C ASN A 185 -21.66 10.40 8.91
N GLY A 186 -22.77 9.73 9.22
CA GLY A 186 -24.10 10.03 8.68
C GLY A 186 -24.50 9.24 7.42
N ARG A 187 -23.59 8.44 6.84
CA ARG A 187 -23.91 7.45 5.81
C ARG A 187 -24.28 6.11 6.44
N GLU A 188 -25.05 5.30 5.72
CA GLU A 188 -25.31 3.90 6.09
C GLU A 188 -24.08 3.06 5.72
N VAL A 189 -23.33 2.62 6.75
CA VAL A 189 -22.04 1.92 6.58
C VAL A 189 -22.03 0.61 7.39
N TYR A 190 -21.70 -0.49 6.72
CA TYR A 190 -21.55 -1.81 7.30
C TYR A 190 -20.07 -2.23 7.30
N CYS A 191 -19.54 -2.53 8.48
CA CYS A 191 -18.16 -2.97 8.62
C CYS A 191 -18.08 -4.49 8.59
N VAL A 192 -17.31 -5.02 7.66
CA VAL A 192 -17.08 -6.45 7.49
C VAL A 192 -15.59 -6.71 7.63
N ASP A 193 -15.20 -7.71 8.42
CA ASP A 193 -13.81 -8.10 8.58
C ASP A 193 -13.71 -9.62 8.65
N SER A 194 -12.71 -10.21 8.00
CA SER A 194 -12.45 -11.65 8.10
C SER A 194 -11.95 -12.00 9.49
N THR A 195 -12.50 -13.07 10.08
CA THR A 195 -12.07 -13.58 11.39
C THR A 195 -11.32 -14.89 11.17
N ASN A 196 -10.04 -14.96 11.56
CA ASN A 196 -9.20 -16.16 11.43
C ASN A 196 -9.18 -16.79 10.02
N GLY A 197 -9.11 -15.96 8.97
CA GLY A 197 -9.07 -16.44 7.59
C GLY A 197 -10.37 -17.12 7.13
N LYS A 198 -11.51 -16.70 7.70
CA LYS A 198 -12.85 -17.14 7.30
C LYS A 198 -13.78 -15.95 7.17
N THR A 199 -14.84 -16.14 6.39
CA THR A 199 -15.98 -15.23 6.28
C THR A 199 -16.57 -14.99 7.67
N ASN A 200 -16.71 -13.73 8.06
CA ASN A 200 -17.49 -13.37 9.24
C ASN A 200 -18.93 -13.12 8.82
N VAL A 201 -19.68 -14.22 8.71
CA VAL A 201 -21.07 -14.23 8.25
C VAL A 201 -21.97 -13.32 9.09
N GLU A 202 -21.73 -13.24 10.40
CA GLU A 202 -22.54 -12.41 11.32
C GLU A 202 -22.41 -10.91 11.03
N SER A 203 -21.27 -10.48 10.51
CA SER A 203 -21.04 -9.07 10.14
C SER A 203 -21.58 -8.71 8.75
N TRP A 204 -21.99 -9.70 7.95
CA TRP A 204 -22.44 -9.47 6.58
C TRP A 204 -23.88 -8.96 6.55
N PRO A 205 -24.17 -7.84 5.86
CA PRO A 205 -25.50 -7.24 5.84
C PRO A 205 -26.42 -7.95 4.84
N PHE A 206 -26.93 -9.12 5.21
CA PHE A 206 -27.80 -9.94 4.34
C PHE A 206 -29.07 -9.22 3.87
N HIS A 207 -29.57 -8.25 4.63
CA HIS A 207 -30.75 -7.46 4.27
C HIS A 207 -30.52 -6.53 3.06
N LEU A 208 -29.27 -6.28 2.66
CA LEU A 208 -28.92 -5.48 1.49
C LEU A 208 -28.85 -6.28 0.19
N LYS A 209 -29.01 -7.59 0.24
CA LYS A 209 -28.90 -8.45 -0.95
C LYS A 209 -29.87 -7.97 -2.04
N GLU A 210 -29.41 -7.96 -3.29
CA GLU A 210 -30.14 -7.47 -4.48
C GLU A 210 -30.37 -5.95 -4.54
N SER A 211 -29.89 -5.19 -3.56
CA SER A 211 -29.89 -3.72 -3.61
C SER A 211 -28.63 -3.17 -4.26
N ASN A 212 -28.66 -1.91 -4.73
CA ASN A 212 -27.47 -1.21 -5.17
C ASN A 212 -26.60 -0.87 -3.95
N VAL A 213 -25.36 -1.36 -3.94
CA VAL A 213 -24.44 -1.19 -2.80
C VAL A 213 -23.03 -1.03 -3.33
N ILE A 214 -22.24 -0.16 -2.69
CA ILE A 214 -20.81 -0.04 -2.97
C ILE A 214 -20.03 -0.73 -1.85
N MET A 215 -19.24 -1.74 -2.22
CA MET A 215 -18.29 -2.38 -1.34
C MET A 215 -16.91 -1.76 -1.53
N ILE A 216 -16.29 -1.29 -0.45
CA ILE A 216 -14.93 -0.77 -0.41
C ILE A 216 -14.04 -1.82 0.26
N ASN A 217 -13.11 -2.40 -0.50
CA ASN A 217 -12.14 -3.35 0.01
C ASN A 217 -10.81 -2.64 0.37
N ILE A 218 -10.50 -2.64 1.66
CA ILE A 218 -9.29 -2.11 2.28
C ILE A 218 -8.72 -3.09 3.31
N SER A 219 -9.03 -4.38 3.15
CA SER A 219 -8.58 -5.44 4.05
C SER A 219 -7.13 -5.87 3.80
N ARG A 220 -6.74 -7.00 4.40
CA ARG A 220 -5.49 -7.69 4.08
C ARG A 220 -5.62 -8.43 2.75
N ASN A 221 -4.48 -8.87 2.23
CA ASN A 221 -4.44 -9.74 1.05
C ASN A 221 -5.34 -10.98 1.24
N HIS A 222 -5.98 -11.44 0.17
CA HIS A 222 -6.90 -12.58 0.08
C HIS A 222 -8.18 -12.53 0.94
N ALA A 223 -8.42 -11.48 1.72
CA ALA A 223 -9.64 -11.42 2.54
C ALA A 223 -10.91 -11.32 1.69
N LEU A 224 -10.82 -10.77 0.48
CA LEU A 224 -11.92 -10.68 -0.47
C LEU A 224 -12.44 -12.05 -0.91
N ALA A 225 -11.54 -13.02 -1.11
CA ALA A 225 -11.87 -14.38 -1.53
C ALA A 225 -12.85 -15.09 -0.59
N TYR A 226 -12.89 -14.71 0.70
CA TYR A 226 -13.84 -15.27 1.66
C TYR A 226 -15.28 -14.78 1.48
N TYR A 227 -15.52 -13.73 0.70
CA TYR A 227 -16.83 -13.11 0.55
C TYR A 227 -17.40 -13.22 -0.88
N THR A 228 -16.63 -13.72 -1.85
CA THR A 228 -17.03 -13.77 -3.27
C THR A 228 -18.33 -14.51 -3.51
N ASN A 229 -18.60 -15.56 -2.72
CA ASN A 229 -19.84 -16.34 -2.77
C ASN A 229 -21.08 -15.59 -2.24
N LEU A 230 -20.91 -14.42 -1.64
CA LEU A 230 -21.97 -13.59 -1.08
C LEU A 230 -22.31 -12.39 -1.99
N PHE A 231 -21.61 -12.20 -3.10
CA PHE A 231 -21.84 -11.07 -4.01
C PHE A 231 -23.08 -11.25 -4.87
N TRP A 232 -23.62 -10.13 -5.36
CA TRP A 232 -24.81 -10.08 -6.21
C TRP A 232 -24.65 -8.99 -7.29
N PRO A 233 -25.46 -9.00 -8.37
CA PRO A 233 -25.27 -8.10 -9.51
C PRO A 233 -25.27 -6.60 -9.20
N GLY A 234 -25.99 -6.16 -8.16
CA GLY A 234 -26.06 -4.75 -7.73
C GLY A 234 -24.92 -4.31 -6.80
N LEU A 235 -23.95 -5.18 -6.51
CA LEU A 235 -22.81 -4.87 -5.66
C LEU A 235 -21.62 -4.40 -6.51
N VAL A 236 -21.21 -3.15 -6.32
CA VAL A 236 -20.03 -2.57 -6.99
C VAL A 236 -18.82 -2.66 -6.06
N LEU A 237 -17.71 -3.25 -6.52
CA LEU A 237 -16.48 -3.36 -5.74
C LEU A 237 -15.47 -2.25 -6.09
N LEU A 238 -15.07 -1.51 -5.06
CA LEU A 238 -13.95 -0.59 -5.06
C LEU A 238 -12.77 -1.19 -4.28
N ASN A 239 -11.74 -1.68 -4.97
CA ASN A 239 -10.65 -2.45 -4.33
C ASN A 239 -9.33 -1.70 -4.20
N GLU A 240 -8.89 -1.41 -2.97
CA GLU A 240 -7.62 -0.73 -2.64
C GLU A 240 -6.55 -1.70 -2.08
N VAL A 241 -6.84 -3.00 -2.01
CA VAL A 241 -5.91 -4.02 -1.50
C VAL A 241 -4.91 -4.45 -2.59
N TYR A 242 -3.64 -4.55 -2.19
CA TYR A 242 -2.54 -5.06 -3.01
C TYR A 242 -1.94 -6.34 -2.39
N PRO A 243 -1.56 -7.37 -3.19
CA PRO A 243 -1.74 -7.49 -4.64
C PRO A 243 -3.20 -7.48 -5.06
N GLU A 244 -3.43 -7.18 -6.33
CA GLU A 244 -4.77 -7.24 -6.91
C GLU A 244 -5.34 -8.68 -6.78
N PRO A 245 -6.67 -8.83 -6.63
CA PRO A 245 -7.32 -10.13 -6.63
C PRO A 245 -6.97 -10.93 -7.88
N GLY A 246 -6.71 -12.22 -7.73
CA GLY A 246 -6.45 -13.10 -8.88
C GLY A 246 -7.69 -13.29 -9.77
N GLU A 247 -7.50 -13.83 -10.99
CA GLU A 247 -8.59 -14.06 -11.94
C GLU A 247 -9.74 -14.90 -11.35
N ASP A 248 -9.45 -15.84 -10.46
CA ASP A 248 -10.46 -16.67 -9.80
C ASP A 248 -11.33 -15.87 -8.81
N GLU A 249 -10.76 -14.85 -8.15
CA GLU A 249 -11.52 -13.92 -7.33
C GLU A 249 -12.36 -12.99 -8.22
N LEU A 250 -11.85 -12.64 -9.41
CA LEU A 250 -12.45 -11.67 -10.31
C LEU A 250 -13.66 -12.17 -11.12
N LYS A 251 -13.75 -13.48 -11.36
CA LYS A 251 -14.84 -14.13 -12.14
C LYS A 251 -16.25 -13.88 -11.59
N HIS A 252 -16.36 -13.41 -10.35
CA HIS A 252 -17.63 -13.17 -9.67
C HIS A 252 -18.08 -11.69 -9.71
N PHE A 253 -17.33 -10.79 -10.35
CA PHE A 253 -17.69 -9.37 -10.40
C PHE A 253 -18.40 -8.97 -11.70
N PRO A 254 -19.52 -8.25 -11.62
CA PRO A 254 -20.09 -7.54 -12.76
C PRO A 254 -19.32 -6.24 -13.07
N ILE A 255 -18.80 -5.55 -12.05
CA ILE A 255 -18.01 -4.29 -12.18
C ILE A 255 -16.91 -4.26 -11.10
N TYR A 256 -15.65 -4.14 -11.53
CA TYR A 256 -14.45 -4.06 -10.68
C TYR A 256 -13.73 -2.73 -10.91
N ILE A 257 -13.57 -1.93 -9.85
CA ILE A 257 -12.93 -0.61 -9.95
C ILE A 257 -11.77 -0.56 -8.94
N VAL A 258 -10.56 -0.38 -9.46
CA VAL A 258 -9.39 -0.04 -8.64
C VAL A 258 -9.43 1.48 -8.41
N PRO A 259 -9.56 1.97 -7.17
CA PRO A 259 -9.41 3.38 -6.88
C PRO A 259 -7.96 3.76 -7.18
N TYR A 260 -7.75 4.47 -8.28
CA TYR A 260 -6.51 5.22 -8.48
C TYR A 260 -6.80 6.71 -8.63
N LEU A 261 -5.82 7.51 -8.18
CA LEU A 261 -5.77 8.97 -8.13
C LEU A 261 -6.39 9.66 -9.37
N PRO A 262 -6.92 10.89 -9.21
CA PRO A 262 -7.46 11.66 -10.33
C PRO A 262 -6.40 11.80 -11.44
N THR A 263 -6.81 11.38 -12.63
CA THR A 263 -6.07 11.35 -13.90
C THR A 263 -5.63 12.72 -14.40
N ASP A 264 -6.01 13.78 -13.71
CA ASP A 264 -5.74 15.18 -14.04
C ASP A 264 -4.27 15.57 -13.79
N GLU A 265 -3.51 14.74 -13.06
CA GLU A 265 -2.09 14.96 -12.72
C GLU A 265 -1.10 14.21 -13.64
N PHE A 266 -1.59 13.48 -14.66
CA PHE A 266 -0.74 12.77 -15.64
C PHE A 266 -0.91 13.35 -17.06
N PRO A 267 0.18 13.59 -17.82
CA PRO A 267 0.07 14.01 -19.22
C PRO A 267 -0.63 12.91 -20.03
N GLY A 268 -1.85 13.19 -20.51
CA GLY A 268 -2.63 12.28 -21.37
C GLY A 268 -4.08 12.02 -20.94
N GLY A 269 -4.46 12.37 -19.69
CA GLY A 269 -5.86 12.37 -19.22
C GLY A 269 -6.67 11.09 -19.53
N LYS A 270 -8.00 11.26 -19.69
CA LYS A 270 -9.00 10.19 -20.01
C LYS A 270 -8.75 9.41 -21.30
N SER A 271 -7.79 9.83 -22.12
CA SER A 271 -7.47 9.27 -23.44
C SER A 271 -6.22 8.37 -23.46
N ASN A 272 -5.58 8.14 -22.32
CA ASN A 272 -4.41 7.26 -22.24
C ASN A 272 -4.84 5.77 -22.08
N PRO A 273 -4.55 4.88 -23.05
CA PRO A 273 -4.93 3.45 -22.98
C PRO A 273 -4.21 2.66 -21.88
N GLN A 274 -3.37 3.31 -21.08
CA GLN A 274 -2.65 2.75 -19.94
C GLN A 274 -3.09 3.43 -18.64
N PHE A 275 -4.25 3.02 -18.10
CA PHE A 275 -4.53 3.10 -16.67
C PHE A 275 -3.52 2.18 -15.96
N LYS A 276 -2.40 2.74 -15.47
CA LYS A 276 -1.30 1.97 -14.87
C LYS A 276 -1.46 1.80 -13.36
N ASP A 277 -1.21 0.58 -12.90
CA ASP A 277 -1.29 0.18 -11.48
C ASP A 277 -0.11 0.73 -10.63
N LYS A 278 -0.18 0.59 -9.28
CA LYS A 278 0.87 1.05 -8.32
C LYS A 278 2.23 0.44 -8.61
N LEU A 279 2.27 -0.82 -9.05
CA LEU A 279 3.50 -1.50 -9.45
C LEU A 279 3.96 -1.06 -10.83
N HIS A 280 3.12 -0.80 -11.82
CA HIS A 280 3.55 -0.30 -13.11
C HIS A 280 4.15 1.09 -12.97
N ILE A 281 3.58 1.92 -12.09
CA ILE A 281 4.20 3.20 -11.71
C ILE A 281 5.51 2.96 -10.96
N ALA A 282 5.56 2.06 -9.97
CA ALA A 282 6.80 1.76 -9.26
C ALA A 282 7.87 1.09 -10.14
N GLN A 283 7.50 0.20 -11.06
CA GLN A 283 8.34 -0.49 -12.03
C GLN A 283 8.80 0.47 -13.12
N GLU A 284 7.94 1.35 -13.65
CA GLU A 284 8.39 2.40 -14.56
C GLU A 284 9.33 3.38 -13.87
N LEU A 285 9.06 3.77 -12.62
CA LEU A 285 9.97 4.64 -11.86
C LEU A 285 11.31 3.95 -11.61
N PHE A 286 11.30 2.64 -11.36
CA PHE A 286 12.51 1.84 -11.17
C PHE A 286 13.27 1.61 -12.48
N ASP A 287 12.59 1.21 -13.56
CA ASP A 287 13.19 0.93 -14.87
C ASP A 287 13.65 2.22 -15.57
N LYS A 288 12.98 3.37 -15.38
CA LYS A 288 13.47 4.69 -15.83
C LYS A 288 14.67 5.21 -15.03
N SER A 289 14.87 4.73 -13.79
CA SER A 289 16.08 5.06 -13.02
C SER A 289 17.31 4.24 -13.43
N LEU A 290 17.10 3.20 -14.26
CA LEU A 290 18.12 2.28 -14.76
C LEU A 290 18.48 2.50 -16.24
N ALA A 291 17.76 3.39 -16.94
CA ALA A 291 18.04 3.84 -18.29
C ALA A 291 18.76 5.20 -18.27
#